data_AF-A0A2A5B056-F1
#
_entry.id   AF-A0A2A5B056-F1
#
_cell.length_a   1.000
_cell.length_b   1.000
_cell.length_c   1.000
_cell.angle_alpha   90.00
_cell.angle_beta   90.00
_cell.angle_gamma   90.00
#
_symmetry.space_group_name_H-M   'P 1'
#
loop_
_entity.id
_entity.type
_entity.pdbx_description
1 polymer ?
#
loop_
_entity_poly.entity_id
_entity_poly.type
_entity_poly.pdbx_seq_one_letter_code
_entity_poly.pdbx_strand_id
1 'polypeptide(L)'
;MPLDITISLSDDDLQKFQDSIDQGILAATDQECAIAIEESAAELIEKVHELGLPQFIADRLLKLQILLNMIRDTEWKLNEEEIISIRGALYYLVNPDDVIPDNIPGIGYLDDAIYAEIVIQELRVEIKMYQEFCQFRIAEENRRRNKGMDPHVGRDDWITDKRELLHIRMRERRTLSTGGRGLRMRLL
;
A
#
# COMPACT_ATOMS: atom_id res chain seq x y z
N MET A 1 -24.32 -18.81 7.37
CA MET A 1 -24.29 -17.96 8.58
C MET A 1 -22.84 -17.53 8.78
N PRO A 2 -22.53 -16.22 8.85
CA PRO A 2 -21.18 -15.78 9.17
C PRO A 2 -20.87 -16.07 10.66
N LEU A 3 -19.62 -16.43 10.94
CA LEU A 3 -19.07 -16.57 12.28
C LEU A 3 -17.91 -15.57 12.39
N ASP A 4 -17.94 -14.72 13.40
CA ASP A 4 -16.88 -13.74 13.63
C ASP A 4 -15.90 -14.25 14.68
N ILE A 5 -14.61 -14.16 14.36
CA ILE A 5 -13.51 -14.48 15.27
C ILE A 5 -12.69 -13.20 15.46
N THR A 6 -12.46 -12.82 16.71
CA THR A 6 -11.61 -11.67 17.05
C THR A 6 -10.25 -12.17 17.53
N ILE A 7 -9.19 -11.68 16.90
CA ILE A 7 -7.80 -11.96 17.25
C ILE A 7 -7.19 -10.68 17.81
N SER A 8 -6.38 -10.80 18.86
CA SER A 8 -5.61 -9.70 19.42
C SER A 8 -4.14 -10.06 19.35
N LEU A 9 -3.33 -9.17 18.79
CA LEU A 9 -1.88 -9.32 18.69
C LEU A 9 -1.24 -8.59 19.86
N SER A 10 -0.27 -9.22 20.50
CA SER A 10 0.56 -8.57 21.52
C SER A 10 1.64 -7.69 20.87
N ASP A 11 2.28 -6.83 21.66
CA ASP A 11 3.39 -6.01 21.19
C ASP A 11 4.54 -6.86 20.65
N ASP A 12 4.80 -8.04 21.25
CA ASP A 12 5.81 -9.00 20.79
C ASP A 12 5.45 -9.60 19.42
N ASP A 13 4.15 -9.80 19.14
CA ASP A 13 3.68 -10.26 17.83
C ASP A 13 3.85 -9.17 16.77
N LEU A 14 3.55 -7.92 17.14
CA LEU A 14 3.72 -6.76 16.26
C LEU A 14 5.19 -6.47 15.97
N GLN A 15 6.10 -6.75 16.91
CA GLN A 15 7.53 -6.58 16.71
C GLN A 15 8.06 -7.40 15.54
N LYS A 16 7.57 -8.63 15.33
CA LYS A 16 7.99 -9.46 14.19
C LYS A 16 7.64 -8.83 12.85
N PHE A 17 6.44 -8.25 12.75
CA PHE A 17 6.03 -7.53 11.55
C PHE A 17 6.86 -6.26 11.35
N GLN A 18 7.21 -5.57 12.44
CA GLN A 18 8.11 -4.42 12.37
C GLN A 18 9.51 -4.82 11.89
N ASP A 19 10.07 -5.93 12.38
CA ASP A 19 11.38 -6.41 11.98
C ASP A 19 11.41 -6.76 10.48
N SER A 20 10.34 -7.36 9.95
CA SER A 20 10.20 -7.64 8.52
C SER A 20 10.12 -6.35 7.69
N ILE A 21 9.39 -5.33 8.17
CA ILE A 21 9.35 -4.01 7.51
C ILE A 21 10.75 -3.38 7.50
N ASP A 22 11.49 -3.44 8.60
CA ASP A 22 12.83 -2.86 8.71
C ASP A 22 13.81 -3.57 7.76
N GLN A 23 13.73 -4.89 7.64
CA GLN A 23 14.48 -5.67 6.65
C GLN A 23 14.09 -5.29 5.21
N GLY A 24 12.79 -5.14 4.94
CA GLY A 24 12.28 -4.71 3.65
C GLY A 24 12.73 -3.32 3.25
N ILE A 25 12.78 -2.38 4.20
CA ILE A 25 13.32 -1.03 3.99
C ILE A 25 14.79 -1.11 3.59
N LEU A 26 15.60 -1.94 4.27
CA LEU A 26 17.00 -2.15 3.92
C LEU A 26 17.14 -2.75 2.52
N ALA A 27 16.36 -3.78 2.19
CA ALA A 27 16.36 -4.40 0.87
C ALA A 27 15.94 -3.41 -0.23
N ALA A 28 14.95 -2.56 0.03
CA ALA A 28 14.45 -1.58 -0.93
C ALA A 28 15.41 -0.41 -1.22
N THR A 29 16.53 -0.31 -0.48
CA THR A 29 17.61 0.64 -0.83
C THR A 29 18.42 0.18 -2.03
N ASP A 30 18.47 -1.13 -2.28
CA ASP A 30 19.04 -1.70 -3.49
C ASP A 30 18.00 -1.69 -4.62
N GLN A 31 18.41 -1.23 -5.80
CA GLN A 31 17.48 -1.03 -6.92
C GLN A 31 16.98 -2.35 -7.51
N GLU A 32 17.80 -3.39 -7.56
CA GLU A 32 17.40 -4.70 -8.08
C GLU A 32 16.40 -5.36 -7.12
N CYS A 33 16.69 -5.32 -5.82
CA CYS A 33 15.78 -5.80 -4.78
C CYS A 33 14.46 -5.03 -4.79
N ALA A 34 14.50 -3.70 -4.91
CA ALA A 34 13.29 -2.87 -4.96
C ALA A 34 12.35 -3.25 -6.12
N ILE A 35 12.91 -3.48 -7.31
CA ILE A 35 12.13 -3.92 -8.48
C ILE A 35 11.55 -5.31 -8.23
N ALA A 36 12.38 -6.24 -7.73
CA ALA A 36 11.94 -7.60 -7.43
C ALA A 36 10.79 -7.65 -6.42
N ILE A 37 10.80 -6.78 -5.39
CA ILE A 37 9.70 -6.66 -4.42
C ILE A 37 8.40 -6.24 -5.12
N GLU A 38 8.45 -5.20 -5.96
CA GLU A 38 7.25 -4.71 -6.65
C GLU A 38 6.69 -5.72 -7.65
N GLU A 39 7.56 -6.41 -8.39
CA GLU A 39 7.17 -7.43 -9.36
C GLU A 39 6.57 -8.65 -8.65
N SER A 40 7.24 -9.16 -7.62
CA SER A 40 6.75 -10.31 -6.86
C SER A 40 5.42 -10.01 -6.15
N ALA A 41 5.27 -8.81 -5.59
CA ALA A 41 4.02 -8.40 -4.97
C ALA A 41 2.87 -8.28 -6.00
N ALA A 42 3.16 -7.75 -7.20
CA ALA A 42 2.18 -7.68 -8.28
C ALA A 42 1.76 -9.09 -8.74
N GLU A 43 2.72 -10.00 -8.92
CA GLU A 43 2.44 -11.38 -9.29
C GLU A 43 1.60 -12.11 -8.25
N LEU A 44 1.91 -11.93 -6.95
CA LEU A 44 1.13 -12.52 -5.88
C LEU A 44 -0.32 -12.05 -5.94
N ILE A 45 -0.54 -10.74 -6.06
CA ILE A 45 -1.88 -10.14 -6.13
C ILE A 45 -2.67 -10.64 -7.35
N GLU A 46 -2.02 -10.80 -8.51
CA GLU A 46 -2.67 -11.38 -9.69
C GLU A 46 -3.08 -12.84 -9.46
N LYS A 47 -2.19 -13.64 -8.84
CA LYS A 47 -2.43 -15.05 -8.53
C LYS A 47 -3.50 -15.27 -7.46
N VAL A 48 -3.78 -14.28 -6.58
CA VAL A 48 -4.83 -14.40 -5.54
C VAL A 48 -6.17 -14.86 -6.10
N HIS A 49 -6.55 -14.40 -7.29
CA HIS A 49 -7.81 -14.81 -7.93
C HIS A 49 -7.80 -16.27 -8.40
N GLU A 50 -6.63 -16.84 -8.68
CA GLU A 50 -6.46 -18.20 -9.20
C GLU A 50 -6.29 -19.24 -8.08
N LEU A 51 -5.75 -18.83 -6.93
CA LEU A 51 -5.41 -19.70 -5.80
C LEU A 51 -6.62 -20.29 -5.05
N GLY A 52 -7.85 -19.84 -5.35
CA GLY A 52 -9.06 -20.34 -4.70
C GLY A 52 -9.10 -20.07 -3.19
N LEU A 53 -8.46 -18.98 -2.75
CA LEU A 53 -8.38 -18.60 -1.34
C LEU A 53 -9.76 -18.29 -0.76
N PRO A 54 -9.97 -18.51 0.55
CA PRO A 54 -11.15 -17.98 1.24
C PRO A 54 -11.32 -16.47 0.99
N GLN A 55 -12.55 -16.03 0.75
CA GLN A 55 -12.84 -14.65 0.36
C GLN A 55 -12.24 -13.60 1.31
N PHE A 56 -12.26 -13.87 2.62
CA PHE A 56 -11.75 -12.93 3.61
C PHE A 56 -10.22 -12.73 3.54
N ILE A 57 -9.47 -13.73 3.07
CA ILE A 57 -8.03 -13.66 2.82
C ILE A 57 -7.80 -12.87 1.52
N ALA A 58 -8.45 -13.30 0.44
CA ALA A 58 -8.34 -12.65 -0.87
C ALA A 58 -8.66 -11.15 -0.79
N ASP A 59 -9.77 -10.78 -0.13
CA ASP A 59 -10.17 -9.37 0.03
C ASP A 59 -9.11 -8.51 0.73
N ARG A 60 -8.34 -9.09 1.67
CA ARG A 60 -7.29 -8.36 2.39
C ARG A 60 -6.02 -8.22 1.54
N LEU A 61 -5.62 -9.29 0.86
CA LEU A 61 -4.47 -9.26 -0.05
C LEU A 61 -4.69 -8.28 -1.20
N LEU A 62 -5.88 -8.29 -1.81
CA LEU A 62 -6.22 -7.39 -2.92
C LEU A 62 -6.19 -5.91 -2.53
N LYS A 63 -6.36 -5.55 -1.24
CA LYS A 63 -6.22 -4.15 -0.79
C LYS A 63 -4.82 -3.63 -1.05
N LEU A 64 -3.79 -4.47 -1.01
CA LEU A 64 -2.39 -4.07 -1.19
C LEU A 64 -2.10 -3.59 -2.62
N GLN A 65 -2.97 -3.90 -3.60
CA GLN A 65 -2.88 -3.34 -4.95
C GLN A 65 -2.82 -1.81 -4.94
N ILE A 66 -3.46 -1.15 -3.97
CA ILE A 66 -3.42 0.30 -3.88
C ILE A 66 -2.01 0.83 -3.60
N LEU A 67 -1.20 0.08 -2.86
CA LEU A 67 0.18 0.47 -2.54
C LEU A 67 1.08 0.40 -3.77
N LEU A 68 0.93 -0.66 -4.57
CA LEU A 68 1.59 -0.77 -5.88
C LEU A 68 1.16 0.35 -6.82
N ASN A 69 -0.13 0.68 -6.85
CA ASN A 69 -0.62 1.79 -7.66
C ASN A 69 0.00 3.12 -7.21
N MET A 70 0.11 3.36 -5.90
CA MET A 70 0.70 4.58 -5.36
C MET A 70 2.16 4.80 -5.76
N ILE A 71 2.98 3.76 -5.70
CA ILE A 71 4.41 3.87 -6.06
C ILE A 71 4.64 3.93 -7.58
N ARG A 72 3.74 3.33 -8.37
CA ARG A 72 3.82 3.32 -9.84
C ARG A 72 3.16 4.54 -10.51
N ASP A 73 2.34 5.31 -9.78
CA ASP A 73 1.63 6.47 -10.33
C ASP A 73 2.58 7.68 -10.51
N THR A 74 3.00 7.88 -11.77
CA THR A 74 3.91 8.96 -12.18
C THR A 74 3.33 10.36 -12.02
N GLU A 75 2.01 10.49 -11.84
CA GLU A 75 1.35 11.78 -11.60
C GLU A 75 1.23 12.07 -10.10
N TRP A 76 1.12 11.03 -9.26
CA TRP A 76 1.10 11.15 -7.80
C TRP A 76 2.47 11.54 -7.22
N LYS A 77 3.57 11.01 -7.78
CA LYS A 77 4.96 11.39 -7.46
C LYS A 77 5.26 11.40 -5.95
N LEU A 78 5.21 10.22 -5.33
CA LEU A 78 5.79 10.04 -4.00
C LEU A 78 7.30 10.32 -4.03
N ASN A 79 7.84 10.77 -2.90
CA ASN A 79 9.30 10.92 -2.75
C ASN A 79 9.96 9.56 -2.47
N GLU A 80 11.29 9.51 -2.53
CA GLU A 80 12.05 8.26 -2.36
C GLU A 80 11.84 7.60 -1.00
N GLU A 81 11.79 8.36 0.09
CA GLU A 81 11.55 7.82 1.43
C GLU A 81 10.16 7.19 1.55
N GLU A 82 9.15 7.83 0.95
CA GLU A 82 7.77 7.36 0.91
C GLU A 82 7.67 6.05 0.10
N ILE A 83 8.37 5.96 -1.04
CA ILE A 83 8.43 4.76 -1.89
C ILE A 83 9.13 3.60 -1.17
N ILE A 84 10.31 3.85 -0.57
CA ILE A 84 11.07 2.84 0.18
C ILE A 84 10.23 2.29 1.33
N SER A 85 9.49 3.15 2.03
CA SER A 85 8.62 2.72 3.13
C SER A 85 7.50 1.81 2.64
N ILE A 86 6.86 2.11 1.51
CA ILE A 86 5.83 1.24 0.92
C ILE A 86 6.42 -0.09 0.43
N ARG A 87 7.61 -0.08 -0.19
CA ARG A 87 8.31 -1.31 -0.58
C ARG A 87 8.67 -2.18 0.63
N GLY A 88 9.08 -1.56 1.73
CA GLY A 88 9.30 -2.26 3.00
C GLY A 88 8.03 -2.93 3.53
N ALA A 89 6.85 -2.34 3.32
CA ALA A 89 5.57 -3.00 3.60
C ALA A 89 5.36 -4.22 2.71
N LEU A 90 5.59 -4.07 1.41
CA LEU A 90 5.34 -5.14 0.46
C LEU A 90 6.34 -6.30 0.60
N TYR A 91 7.49 -6.07 1.26
CA TYR A 91 8.53 -7.07 1.46
C TYR A 91 8.04 -8.33 2.20
N TYR A 92 7.17 -8.19 3.21
CA TYR A 92 6.66 -9.34 3.95
C TYR A 92 5.99 -10.36 3.03
N LEU A 93 5.16 -9.89 2.10
CA LEU A 93 4.37 -10.74 1.19
C LEU A 93 5.22 -11.52 0.17
N VAL A 94 6.48 -11.12 0.00
CA VAL A 94 7.37 -11.69 -1.01
C VAL A 94 8.54 -12.41 -0.36
N ASN A 95 8.56 -12.46 0.98
CA ASN A 95 9.59 -13.14 1.73
C ASN A 95 9.28 -14.66 1.74
N PRO A 96 10.19 -15.53 1.27
CA PRO A 96 9.94 -16.98 1.26
C PRO A 96 9.89 -17.62 2.66
N ASP A 97 10.33 -16.92 3.71
CA ASP A 97 10.33 -17.40 5.09
C ASP A 97 9.05 -16.99 5.84
N ASP A 98 7.88 -17.39 5.30
CA ASP A 98 6.57 -17.08 5.89
C ASP A 98 6.30 -17.81 7.20
N VAL A 99 5.53 -17.17 8.09
CA VAL A 99 5.15 -17.78 9.38
C VAL A 99 4.17 -18.94 9.16
N ILE A 100 3.27 -18.81 8.18
CA ILE A 100 2.33 -19.86 7.78
C ILE A 100 2.63 -20.26 6.33
N PRO A 101 3.03 -21.52 6.08
CA PRO A 101 3.22 -21.99 4.71
C PRO A 101 1.95 -21.87 3.86
N ASP A 102 2.10 -21.26 2.68
CA ASP A 102 1.03 -21.03 1.68
C ASP A 102 0.28 -22.29 1.25
N ASN A 103 0.95 -23.44 1.27
CA ASN A 103 0.39 -24.71 0.82
C ASN A 103 -0.60 -25.34 1.82
N ILE A 104 -0.81 -24.74 2.99
CA ILE A 104 -1.74 -25.23 4.00
C ILE A 104 -3.19 -24.93 3.57
N PRO A 105 -4.03 -25.96 3.29
CA PRO A 105 -5.38 -25.72 2.82
C PRO A 105 -6.23 -24.91 3.80
N GLY A 106 -6.82 -23.82 3.30
CA GLY A 106 -7.77 -22.98 4.03
C GLY A 106 -7.18 -22.03 5.07
N ILE A 107 -5.89 -22.15 5.39
CA ILE A 107 -5.19 -21.32 6.41
C ILE A 107 -3.94 -20.65 5.84
N GLY A 108 -3.32 -21.16 4.78
CA GLY A 108 -2.24 -20.46 4.07
C GLY A 108 -2.66 -19.03 3.72
N TYR A 109 -1.69 -18.10 3.76
CA TYR A 109 -1.90 -16.65 3.62
C TYR A 109 -2.72 -15.97 4.72
N LEU A 110 -3.07 -16.65 5.82
CA LEU A 110 -3.82 -16.01 6.90
C LEU A 110 -3.00 -14.91 7.58
N ASP A 111 -1.72 -15.16 7.82
CA ASP A 111 -0.79 -14.17 8.39
C ASP A 111 -0.53 -13.02 7.41
N ASP A 112 -0.39 -13.29 6.10
CA ASP A 112 -0.33 -12.23 5.09
C ASP A 112 -1.58 -11.36 5.06
N ALA A 113 -2.75 -11.97 5.19
CA ALA A 113 -4.00 -11.23 5.25
C ALA A 113 -4.09 -10.36 6.51
N ILE A 114 -3.61 -10.86 7.66
CA ILE A 114 -3.53 -10.08 8.90
C ILE A 114 -2.54 -8.92 8.71
N TYR A 115 -1.35 -9.20 8.18
CA TYR A 115 -0.33 -8.21 7.91
C TYR A 115 -0.81 -7.13 6.93
N ALA A 116 -1.49 -7.52 5.86
CA ALA A 116 -2.10 -6.62 4.89
C ALA A 116 -3.09 -5.68 5.57
N GLU A 117 -3.94 -6.19 6.47
CA GLU A 117 -4.88 -5.36 7.21
C GLU A 117 -4.16 -4.34 8.11
N ILE A 118 -3.09 -4.75 8.79
CA ILE A 118 -2.25 -3.86 9.61
C ILE A 118 -1.65 -2.74 8.75
N VAL A 119 -1.01 -3.08 7.64
CA VAL A 119 -0.38 -2.11 6.72
C VAL A 119 -1.40 -1.13 6.16
N ILE A 120 -2.58 -1.61 5.73
CA ILE A 120 -3.63 -0.75 5.19
C ILE A 120 -4.19 0.20 6.26
N GLN A 121 -4.30 -0.26 7.52
CA GLN A 121 -4.73 0.61 8.62
C GLN A 121 -3.68 1.67 8.95
N GLU A 122 -2.41 1.29 8.96
CA GLU A 122 -1.28 2.20 9.20
C GLU A 122 -1.15 3.25 8.09
N LEU A 123 -1.30 2.84 6.83
CA LEU A 123 -1.22 3.73 5.65
C LEU A 123 -2.55 4.38 5.27
N ARG A 124 -3.58 4.31 6.14
CA ARG A 124 -4.94 4.76 5.82
C ARG A 124 -5.00 6.22 5.38
N VAL A 125 -4.16 7.08 5.94
CA VAL A 125 -4.13 8.52 5.58
C VAL A 125 -3.58 8.70 4.17
N GLU A 126 -2.46 8.06 3.85
CA GLU A 126 -1.79 8.14 2.56
C GLU A 126 -2.69 7.56 1.46
N ILE A 127 -3.27 6.38 1.73
CA ILE A 127 -4.23 5.71 0.85
C ILE A 127 -5.41 6.64 0.56
N LYS A 128 -5.96 7.29 1.59
CA LYS A 128 -7.08 8.22 1.41
C LYS A 128 -6.70 9.42 0.55
N MET A 129 -5.51 9.99 0.74
CA MET A 129 -5.05 11.13 -0.08
C MET A 129 -4.84 10.71 -1.54
N TYR A 130 -4.27 9.53 -1.77
CA TYR A 130 -4.12 8.97 -3.11
C TYR A 130 -5.47 8.70 -3.78
N GLN A 131 -6.44 8.14 -3.06
CA GLN A 131 -7.80 7.97 -3.57
C GLN A 131 -8.47 9.29 -3.93
N GLU A 132 -8.31 10.33 -3.09
CA GLU A 132 -8.81 11.68 -3.37
C GLU A 132 -8.16 12.27 -4.63
N PHE A 133 -6.85 12.04 -4.82
CA PHE A 133 -6.12 12.42 -6.03
C PHE A 133 -6.67 11.74 -7.29
N CYS A 134 -6.82 10.41 -7.25
CA CYS A 134 -7.37 9.63 -8.37
C CYS A 134 -8.79 10.06 -8.74
N GLN A 135 -9.65 10.28 -7.74
CA GLN A 135 -11.02 10.75 -7.96
C GLN A 135 -11.05 12.14 -8.59
N PHE A 136 -10.23 13.06 -8.11
CA PHE A 136 -10.10 14.39 -8.70
C PHE A 136 -9.64 14.33 -10.16
N ARG A 137 -8.60 13.53 -10.44
CA ARG A 137 -8.07 13.31 -11.80
C ARG A 137 -9.16 12.85 -12.76
N ILE A 138 -9.91 11.81 -12.39
CA ILE A 138 -11.01 11.27 -13.20
C ILE A 138 -12.13 12.31 -13.39
N ALA A 139 -12.49 13.04 -12.33
CA ALA A 139 -13.55 14.04 -12.37
C ALA A 139 -13.20 15.21 -13.30
N GLU A 140 -11.97 15.73 -13.25
CA GLU A 140 -11.54 16.85 -14.09
C GLU A 140 -11.38 16.43 -15.55
N GLU A 141 -10.91 15.21 -15.82
CA GLU A 141 -10.91 14.64 -17.17
C GLU A 141 -12.31 14.59 -17.77
N ASN A 142 -13.27 14.05 -17.02
CA ASN A 142 -14.67 13.95 -17.47
C ASN A 142 -15.29 15.34 -17.67
N ARG A 143 -15.01 16.30 -16.78
CA ARG A 143 -15.48 17.68 -16.90
C ARG A 143 -14.98 18.34 -18.18
N ARG A 144 -13.72 18.12 -18.54
CA ARG A 144 -13.10 18.67 -19.77
C ARG A 144 -13.67 18.01 -21.02
N ARG A 145 -13.79 16.67 -21.04
CA ARG A 145 -14.45 15.93 -22.13
C ARG A 145 -15.87 16.45 -22.38
N ASN A 146 -16.65 16.66 -21.32
CA ASN A 146 -18.02 17.17 -21.41
C ASN A 146 -18.11 18.60 -21.95
N LYS A 147 -17.02 19.37 -21.90
CA LYS A 147 -16.91 20.71 -22.49
C LYS A 147 -16.34 20.71 -23.92
N GLY A 148 -16.08 19.53 -24.50
CA GLY A 148 -15.41 19.40 -25.80
C GLY A 148 -13.94 19.80 -25.77
N MET A 149 -13.32 19.86 -24.59
CA MET A 149 -11.90 20.17 -24.41
C MET A 149 -11.08 18.89 -24.31
N ASP A 150 -9.84 18.91 -24.81
CA ASP A 150 -8.88 17.83 -24.60
C ASP A 150 -8.42 17.81 -23.12
N PRO A 151 -8.63 16.71 -22.38
CA PRO A 151 -8.18 16.56 -21.00
C PRO A 151 -6.66 16.61 -20.80
N HIS A 152 -5.87 16.37 -21.85
CA HIS A 152 -4.42 16.32 -21.76
C HIS A 152 -3.77 17.71 -21.88
N VAL A 153 -4.49 18.72 -22.38
CA VAL A 153 -3.97 20.09 -22.52
C VAL A 153 -3.93 20.79 -21.16
N GLY A 154 -2.74 21.23 -20.72
CA GLY A 154 -2.55 21.86 -19.40
C GLY A 154 -2.83 20.91 -18.24
N ARG A 155 -2.67 19.60 -18.46
CA ARG A 155 -2.88 18.54 -17.47
C ARG A 155 -2.02 18.72 -16.23
N ASP A 156 -0.74 18.97 -16.45
CA ASP A 156 0.25 19.11 -15.39
C ASP A 156 -0.09 20.26 -14.43
N ASP A 157 -0.72 21.33 -14.90
CA ASP A 157 -1.04 22.51 -14.09
C ASP A 157 -2.02 22.16 -12.96
N TRP A 158 -3.20 21.63 -13.31
CA TRP A 158 -4.22 21.31 -12.32
C TRP A 158 -3.93 20.03 -11.53
N ILE A 159 -3.15 19.10 -12.10
CA ILE A 159 -2.66 17.93 -11.36
C ILE A 159 -1.66 18.37 -10.28
N THR A 160 -0.73 19.26 -10.62
CA THR A 160 0.32 19.69 -9.70
C THR A 160 -0.26 20.41 -8.50
N ASP A 161 -1.16 21.38 -8.71
CA ASP A 161 -1.81 22.11 -7.62
C ASP A 161 -2.54 21.17 -6.64
N LYS A 162 -3.29 20.20 -7.17
CA LYS A 162 -4.01 19.23 -6.34
C LYS A 162 -3.05 18.28 -5.62
N ARG A 163 -2.03 17.77 -6.32
CA ARG A 163 -1.02 16.87 -5.75
C ARG A 163 -0.32 17.55 -4.57
N GLU A 164 0.17 18.76 -4.74
CA GLU A 164 0.91 19.49 -3.71
C GLU A 164 0.05 19.71 -2.46
N LEU A 165 -1.20 20.12 -2.63
CA LEU A 165 -2.15 20.26 -1.52
C LEU A 165 -2.36 18.95 -0.76
N LEU A 166 -2.51 17.83 -1.48
CA LEU A 166 -2.72 16.53 -0.85
C LEU A 166 -1.47 16.00 -0.15
N HIS A 167 -0.28 16.22 -0.73
CA HIS A 167 1.00 15.87 -0.10
C HIS A 167 1.26 16.65 1.17
N ILE A 168 0.93 17.95 1.20
CA ILE A 168 1.01 18.76 2.44
C ILE A 168 0.11 18.15 3.50
N ARG A 169 -1.17 17.87 3.19
CA ARG A 169 -2.12 17.28 4.14
C ARG A 169 -1.69 15.90 4.63
N MET A 170 -1.11 15.09 3.73
CA MET A 170 -0.57 13.77 4.06
C MET A 170 0.56 13.89 5.09
N ARG A 171 1.53 14.77 4.83
CA ARG A 171 2.73 14.98 5.67
C ARG A 171 2.40 15.66 7.01
N GLU A 172 1.47 16.61 7.03
CA GLU A 172 0.99 17.26 8.26
C GLU A 172 0.28 16.28 9.19
N ARG A 173 -0.53 15.36 8.66
CA ARG A 173 -1.21 14.37 9.51
C ARG A 173 -0.23 13.37 10.13
N ARG A 174 0.85 13.04 9.43
CA ARG A 174 1.94 12.19 9.94
C ARG A 174 2.69 12.85 11.11
N THR A 175 3.04 14.13 10.98
CA THR A 175 3.76 14.83 12.06
C THR A 175 2.93 14.93 13.34
N LEU A 176 1.60 15.03 13.22
CA LEU A 176 0.67 15.07 14.34
C LEU A 176 0.37 13.69 14.96
N SER A 177 0.42 12.61 14.16
CA SER A 177 0.09 11.25 14.63
C SER A 177 1.26 10.55 15.31
N THR A 178 2.51 10.86 14.93
CA THR A 178 3.69 10.10 15.38
C THR A 178 4.92 10.99 15.51
N GLY A 179 5.07 11.71 16.63
CA GLY A 179 6.36 12.24 17.12
C GLY A 179 7.37 12.84 16.11
N GLY A 180 6.89 13.45 15.02
CA GLY A 180 7.69 14.22 14.05
C GLY A 180 8.73 13.46 13.18
N ARG A 181 8.44 12.25 12.64
CA ARG A 181 9.36 11.61 11.67
C ARG A 181 8.67 10.84 10.53
N GLY A 182 8.45 11.51 9.39
CA GLY A 182 8.29 10.91 8.05
C GLY A 182 7.29 9.76 7.86
N LEU A 183 7.33 9.11 6.69
CA LEU A 183 6.50 7.93 6.35
C LEU A 183 7.09 6.64 6.95
N ARG A 184 7.69 6.70 8.14
CA ARG A 184 8.20 5.49 8.81
C ARG A 184 7.02 4.68 9.30
N MET A 185 6.76 3.53 8.70
CA MET A 185 5.80 2.57 9.24
C MET A 185 6.31 2.08 10.59
N ARG A 186 5.55 2.37 11.62
CA ARG A 186 5.82 1.93 12.99
C ARG A 186 4.57 1.29 13.52
N LEU A 187 4.63 -0.02 13.64
CA LEU A 187 3.60 -0.79 14.32
C LEU A 187 3.68 -0.62 15.84
N LEU A 188 4.77 0.01 16.33
CA LEU A 188 5.11 0.29 17.73
C LEU A 188 5.69 1.71 17.91
#